data_AF-G0NI50-F1
#
_entry.id   AF-G0NI50-F1
#
_cell.length_a   1.000
_cell.length_b   1.000
_cell.length_c   1.000
_cell.angle_alpha   90.00
_cell.angle_beta   90.00
_cell.angle_gamma   90.00
#
_symmetry.space_group_name_H-M   'P 1'
#
loop_
_entity.id
_entity.type
_entity.pdbx_description
1 polymer ?
#
loop_
_entity_poly.entity_id
_entity_poly.type
_entity_poly.pdbx_seq_one_letter_code
_entity_poly.pdbx_strand_id
1 'polypeptide(L)'
;MWVSLKFVNAEDLHAPITREIKSREVGIRDLSLTTFEANVKRIAGSFKDVIILDGFFYLDEATLITLAQPAFVVYVAEDNIICSLIENVDDGISRAILAIQHHLNLN
;
A
#
# COMPACT_ATOMS: atom_id res chain seq x y z
N MET A 1 15.13 5.37 5.32
CA MET A 1 13.92 4.76 5.93
C MET A 1 13.62 3.42 5.29
N TRP A 2 13.14 2.45 6.07
CA TRP A 2 12.64 1.18 5.53
C TRP A 2 11.12 1.27 5.36
N VAL A 3 10.63 0.73 4.25
CA VAL A 3 9.21 0.61 3.95
C VAL A 3 8.90 -0.85 3.62
N SER A 4 7.84 -1.36 4.23
CA SER A 4 7.39 -2.75 4.07
C SER A 4 6.24 -2.81 3.08
N LEU A 5 6.39 -3.52 1.96
CA LEU A 5 5.34 -3.62 0.93
C LEU A 5 4.79 -5.06 0.87
N LYS A 6 3.51 -5.21 1.22
CA LYS A 6 2.80 -6.49 1.23
C LYS A 6 1.90 -6.59 0.00
N PHE A 7 2.33 -7.33 -0.99
CA PHE A 7 1.56 -7.50 -2.24
C PHE A 7 0.47 -8.54 -2.06
N VAL A 8 -0.76 -8.16 -2.43
CA VAL A 8 -1.95 -9.01 -2.40
C VAL A 8 -2.49 -9.21 -3.80
N ASN A 9 -3.08 -10.37 -4.05
CA ASN A 9 -3.83 -10.64 -5.28
C ASN A 9 -5.34 -10.39 -5.07
N ALA A 10 -6.15 -10.60 -6.10
CA ALA A 10 -7.60 -10.42 -6.01
C ALA A 10 -8.27 -11.40 -5.01
N GLU A 11 -7.74 -12.60 -4.84
CA GLU A 11 -8.27 -13.58 -3.88
C GLU A 11 -8.03 -13.11 -2.44
N ASP A 12 -6.85 -12.58 -2.15
CA ASP A 12 -6.45 -12.05 -0.85
C ASP A 12 -7.29 -10.83 -0.44
N LEU A 13 -7.81 -10.06 -1.40
CA LEU A 13 -8.73 -8.96 -1.11
C LEU A 13 -10.04 -9.47 -0.50
N HIS A 14 -10.58 -10.60 -0.97
CA HIS A 14 -11.91 -11.08 -0.59
C HIS A 14 -11.89 -12.23 0.43
N ALA A 15 -10.72 -12.81 0.70
CA ALA A 15 -10.57 -13.90 1.64
C ALA A 15 -10.27 -13.40 3.06
N PRO A 16 -10.70 -14.12 4.11
CA PRO A 16 -10.19 -13.90 5.47
C PRO A 16 -8.67 -14.06 5.46
N ILE A 17 -7.93 -13.07 5.98
CA ILE A 17 -6.47 -13.08 6.06
C ILE A 17 -6.03 -14.15 7.05
N THR A 18 -5.94 -15.38 6.55
CA THR A 18 -5.53 -16.57 7.30
C THR A 18 -4.11 -17.00 6.97
N ARG A 19 -3.48 -16.34 5.99
CA ARG A 19 -2.14 -16.63 5.49
C ARG A 19 -1.24 -15.42 5.65
N GLU A 20 0.03 -15.68 5.91
CA GLU A 20 1.05 -14.64 5.97
C GLU A 20 1.29 -14.04 4.58
N ILE A 21 0.98 -12.75 4.42
CA ILE A 21 1.26 -12.01 3.18
C ILE A 21 2.75 -11.67 3.16
N LYS A 22 3.45 -12.16 2.13
CA LYS A 22 4.88 -11.92 1.95
C LYS A 22 5.15 -10.42 1.81
N SER A 23 6.14 -9.95 2.57
CA SER A 23 6.63 -8.58 2.48
C SER A 23 7.82 -8.46 1.53
N ARG A 24 7.91 -7.31 0.86
CA ARG A 24 9.10 -6.79 0.19
C ARG A 24 9.56 -5.54 0.94
N GLU A 25 10.71 -5.62 1.59
CA GLU A 25 11.32 -4.49 2.28
C GLU A 25 12.12 -3.63 1.29
N VAL A 26 11.91 -2.31 1.33
CA VAL A 26 12.65 -1.34 0.51
C VAL A 26 13.24 -0.23 1.35
N GLY A 27 14.55 0.02 1.16
CA GLY A 27 15.24 1.16 1.74
C GLY A 27 15.08 2.39 0.86
N ILE A 28 14.39 3.41 1.35
CA ILE A 28 14.24 4.72 0.68
C ILE A 28 15.01 5.75 1.49
N ARG A 29 16.05 6.36 0.89
CA ARG A 29 16.92 7.32 1.59
C ARG A 29 16.17 8.58 1.99
N ASP A 30 15.54 9.20 0.99
CA ASP A 30 14.77 10.43 1.13
C ASP A 30 13.33 10.11 0.72
N LEU A 31 12.47 9.86 1.72
CA LEU A 31 11.07 9.56 1.44
C LEU A 31 10.38 10.85 0.99
N SER A 32 9.76 10.77 -0.17
CA SER A 32 8.88 11.75 -0.80
C SER A 32 7.80 10.97 -1.53
N LEU A 33 6.74 11.65 -1.98
CA LEU A 33 5.71 10.99 -2.78
C LEU A 33 6.32 10.37 -4.05
N THR A 34 7.13 11.14 -4.78
CA THR A 34 7.76 10.70 -6.02
C THR A 34 8.71 9.52 -5.82
N THR A 35 9.55 9.53 -4.77
CA THR A 35 10.49 8.43 -4.52
C THR A 35 9.79 7.16 -4.03
N PHE A 36 8.68 7.31 -3.30
CA PHE A 36 7.83 6.19 -2.91
C PHE A 36 7.18 5.55 -4.14
N GLU A 37 6.47 6.33 -4.96
CA GLU A 37 5.80 5.84 -6.16
C GLU A 37 6.76 5.14 -7.13
N ALA A 38 7.94 5.73 -7.36
CA ALA A 38 8.96 5.13 -8.22
C ALA A 38 9.40 3.75 -7.71
N ASN A 39 9.52 3.57 -6.38
CA ASN A 39 9.87 2.27 -5.79
C ASN A 39 8.71 1.27 -5.87
N VAL A 40 7.48 1.70 -5.61
CA VAL A 40 6.29 0.86 -5.77
C VAL A 40 6.19 0.37 -7.21
N LYS A 41 6.22 1.28 -8.19
CA LYS A 41 6.19 0.97 -9.63
C LYS A 41 7.28 -0.03 -10.04
N ARG A 42 8.52 0.22 -9.59
CA ARG A 42 9.67 -0.68 -9.84
C ARG A 42 9.47 -2.08 -9.26
N ILE A 43 8.97 -2.19 -8.02
CA ILE A 43 8.80 -3.48 -7.34
C ILE A 43 7.58 -4.23 -7.90
N ALA A 44 6.51 -3.51 -8.24
CA ALA A 44 5.32 -4.03 -8.90
C ALA A 44 5.58 -4.45 -10.35
N GLY A 45 6.66 -3.96 -10.97
CA GLY A 45 6.95 -4.19 -12.39
C GLY A 45 5.94 -3.52 -13.33
N SER A 46 5.41 -2.37 -12.94
CA SER A 46 4.31 -1.68 -13.64
C SER A 46 4.53 -0.17 -13.65
N PHE A 47 4.07 0.50 -14.71
CA PHE A 47 4.15 1.96 -14.88
C PHE A 47 2.84 2.69 -14.57
N LYS A 48 1.81 1.94 -14.14
CA LYS A 48 0.49 2.46 -13.78
C LYS A 48 0.58 3.52 -12.69
N ASP A 49 -0.43 4.38 -12.63
CA ASP A 49 -0.52 5.40 -11.58
C ASP A 49 -0.66 4.77 -10.20
N VAL A 50 -0.07 5.43 -9.20
CA VAL A 50 -0.05 4.93 -7.83
C VAL A 50 -1.02 5.77 -7.01
N ILE A 51 -1.93 5.08 -6.33
CA ILE A 51 -2.88 5.67 -5.38
C ILE A 51 -2.43 5.27 -4.00
N ILE A 52 -2.29 6.23 -3.09
CA ILE A 52 -1.85 5.99 -1.71
C ILE A 52 -2.97 6.36 -0.76
N LEU A 53 -3.33 5.44 0.12
CA LEU A 53 -4.45 5.56 1.04
C LEU A 53 -3.98 5.46 2.50
N ASP A 54 -4.67 6.19 3.37
CA ASP A 54 -4.66 6.05 4.82
C ASP A 54 -6.11 5.88 5.29
N GLY A 55 -6.48 4.64 5.60
CA GLY A 55 -7.88 4.25 5.69
C GLY A 55 -8.65 4.60 4.42
N PHE A 56 -9.77 5.31 4.55
CA PHE A 56 -10.62 5.69 3.40
C PHE A 56 -10.21 7.01 2.72
N PHE A 57 -9.09 7.61 3.12
CA PHE A 57 -8.63 8.90 2.61
C PHE A 57 -7.34 8.74 1.81
N TYR A 58 -7.07 9.70 0.92
CA TYR A 58 -5.78 9.77 0.25
C TYR A 58 -4.70 10.23 1.25
N LEU A 59 -3.56 9.53 1.26
CA LEU A 59 -2.41 9.90 2.07
C LEU A 59 -1.67 11.06 1.39
N ASP A 60 -1.51 12.18 2.10
CA ASP A 60 -0.70 13.30 1.62
C ASP A 60 0.82 13.08 1.85
N GLU A 61 1.62 13.87 1.14
CA GLU A 61 3.08 13.76 1.21
C GLU A 61 3.63 14.12 2.60
N ALA A 62 3.05 15.14 3.26
CA ALA A 62 3.51 15.58 4.58
C ALA A 62 3.36 14.47 5.62
N THR A 63 2.27 13.71 5.55
CA THR A 63 2.03 12.53 6.37
C THR A 63 3.03 11.45 6.02
N LEU A 64 3.15 11.10 4.73
CA LEU A 64 4.07 10.06 4.23
C LEU A 64 5.50 10.23 4.77
N ILE A 65 6.07 11.43 4.70
CA ILE A 65 7.45 11.70 5.12
C ILE A 65 7.67 11.60 6.64
N THR A 66 6.61 11.68 7.44
CA THR A 66 6.69 11.61 8.92
C THR A 66 6.50 10.20 9.46
N LEU A 67 6.04 9.25 8.64
CA LEU A 67 5.79 7.87 9.08
C LEU A 67 7.08 7.16 9.48
N ALA A 68 7.11 6.57 10.67
CA ALA A 68 8.25 5.77 11.13
C ALA A 68 8.10 4.31 10.69
N GLN A 69 8.91 3.88 9.72
CA GLN A 69 8.91 2.51 9.17
C GLN A 69 7.53 2.04 8.66
N PRO A 70 6.92 2.76 7.70
CA PRO A 70 5.58 2.44 7.27
C PRO A 70 5.50 1.10 6.54
N ALA A 71 4.37 0.42 6.71
CA ALA A 71 4.02 -0.78 5.97
C ALA A 71 2.77 -0.53 5.15
N PHE A 72 2.71 -1.06 3.93
CA PHE A 72 1.58 -0.89 3.01
C PHE A 72 1.11 -2.22 2.46
N VAL A 73 -0.21 -2.38 2.34
CA VAL A 73 -0.80 -3.38 1.43
C VAL A 73 -0.80 -2.80 0.03
N VAL A 74 -0.30 -3.56 -0.95
CA VAL A 74 -0.20 -3.15 -2.35
C VAL A 74 -1.03 -4.08 -3.22
N TYR A 75 -1.97 -3.51 -3.95
CA TYR A 75 -2.77 -4.21 -4.95
C TYR A 75 -2.54 -3.60 -6.33
N VAL A 76 -2.23 -4.42 -7.32
CA VAL A 76 -2.05 -3.98 -8.71
C VAL A 76 -3.36 -4.26 -9.46
N ALA A 77 -4.19 -3.22 -9.61
CA ALA A 77 -5.45 -3.28 -10.34
C ALA A 77 -5.22 -3.20 -11.87
N GLU A 78 -6.29 -3.16 -12.65
CA GLU A 78 -6.23 -3.03 -14.10
C GLU A 78 -5.62 -1.69 -14.55
N ASP A 79 -6.03 -0.57 -13.95
CA ASP A 79 -5.59 0.76 -14.37
C ASP A 79 -4.56 1.43 -13.45
N ASN A 80 -4.52 1.05 -12.18
CA ASN A 80 -3.70 1.69 -11.15
C ASN A 80 -3.04 0.67 -10.19
N ILE A 81 -2.12 1.16 -9.37
CA ILE A 81 -1.55 0.45 -8.22
C ILE A 81 -2.08 1.13 -6.97
N ILE A 82 -2.78 0.41 -6.12
CA ILE A 82 -3.36 0.96 -4.89
C ILE A 82 -2.49 0.49 -3.72
N CYS A 83 -1.97 1.45 -2.96
CA CYS A 83 -1.19 1.24 -1.75
C CYS A 83 -1.99 1.75 -0.56
N SER A 84 -2.34 0.90 0.41
CA SER A 84 -2.99 1.34 1.64
C SER A 84 -2.05 1.15 2.83
N LEU A 85 -1.91 2.21 3.63
CA LEU A 85 -1.12 2.19 4.86
C LEU A 85 -1.69 1.16 5.83
N ILE A 86 -0.80 0.39 6.46
CA ILE A 86 -1.10 -0.54 7.53
C ILE A 86 -0.95 0.23 8.84
N GLU A 87 -2.08 0.54 9.47
CA GLU A 87 -2.12 1.13 10.80
C GLU A 87 -1.44 0.21 11.82
N ASN A 88 -0.77 0.79 12.82
CA ASN A 88 -0.13 0.04 13.90
C ASN A 88 -1.17 -0.41 14.96
N VAL A 89 -2.10 -1.26 14.54
CA VAL A 89 -3.18 -1.86 15.33
C VAL A 89 -3.36 -3.32 14.95
N ASP A 90 -4.02 -4.11 15.80
CA ASP A 90 -4.15 -5.57 15.64
C ASP A 90 -4.77 -6.01 14.30
N ASP A 91 -5.68 -5.20 13.74
CA ASP A 91 -6.38 -5.45 12.47
C ASP A 91 -5.89 -4.56 11.31
N GLY A 92 -4.71 -3.95 11.42
CA GLY A 92 -4.21 -2.95 10.46
C GLY A 92 -4.16 -3.44 9.01
N ILE A 93 -3.81 -4.72 8.77
CA ILE A 93 -3.81 -5.29 7.41
C ILE A 93 -5.25 -5.40 6.88
N SER A 94 -6.18 -5.87 7.69
CA SER A 94 -7.59 -5.99 7.32
C SER A 94 -8.18 -4.62 6.97
N ARG A 95 -7.86 -3.57 7.74
CA ARG A 95 -8.27 -2.20 7.44
C ARG A 95 -7.68 -1.68 6.13
N ALA A 96 -6.41 -1.95 5.88
CA ALA A 96 -5.74 -1.59 4.63
C ALA A 96 -6.38 -2.29 3.41
N ILE A 97 -6.78 -3.56 3.56
CA ILE A 97 -7.52 -4.28 2.51
C ILE A 97 -8.91 -3.66 2.30
N LEU A 98 -9.64 -3.36 3.38
CA LEU A 98 -10.96 -2.72 3.30
C LEU A 98 -10.90 -1.36 2.60
N ALA A 99 -9.84 -0.59 2.84
CA ALA A 99 -9.59 0.67 2.16
C ALA A 99 -9.43 0.49 0.64
N ILE A 100 -8.64 -0.49 0.22
CA ILE A 100 -8.47 -0.83 -1.21
C ILE A 100 -9.81 -1.25 -1.83
N GLN A 101 -10.56 -2.14 -1.17
CA GLN A 101 -11.87 -2.58 -1.65
C GLN A 101 -12.87 -1.42 -1.78
N HIS A 102 -12.91 -0.54 -0.78
CA HIS A 102 -13.76 0.64 -0.81
C HIS A 102 -13.41 1.55 -1.99
N HIS A 103 -12.11 1.80 -2.21
CA HIS A 103 -11.66 2.62 -3.33
C HIS A 103 -12.01 2.02 -4.70
N LEU A 104 -11.87 0.70 -4.86
CA LEU A 104 -12.24 -0.01 -6.09
C LEU A 104 -13.75 0.08 -6.40
N ASN A 105 -14.61 0.14 -5.39
CA ASN A 105 -16.06 0.23 -5.60
C ASN A 105 -16.56 1.66 -5.91
N LEU A 106 -15.72 2.68 -5.68
CA LEU A 106 -16.07 4.08 -5.95
C LEU A 106 -15.74 4.54 -7.37
N ASN A 107 -14.89 3.79 -8.09
CA ASN A 107 -14.48 4.04 -9.47
C ASN A 107 -15.12 3.04 -10.43
#